data_AF-A0A6I6H0N7-F1
#
_entry.id   AF-A0A6I6H0N7-F1
#
_cell.length_a   1.000
_cell.length_b   1.000
_cell.length_c   1.000
_cell.angle_alpha   90.00
_cell.angle_beta   90.00
_cell.angle_gamma   90.00
#
_symmetry.space_group_name_H-M   'P 1'
#
loop_
_entity.id
_entity.type
_entity.pdbx_description
1 polymer ?
#
loop_
_entity_poly.entity_id
_entity_poly.type
_entity_poly.pdbx_seq_one_letter_code
_entity_poly.pdbx_strand_id
1 'polypeptide(L)'
;MKPRLRPPTVPWKVSPSVPHIGVTHPDVDGSAYVTFIGFFKTAGLDAAADSVTAIIPVPEDFVEASDWHGSRHRLVQLEFSNCLRVRQTPAFADTEVVEEEAYDWSLVPSNMREDETAEACVQRVHDLWLSTGACPDPGMYEVEGSLWLAARGHPRDARHFLLLGHDDYLEVIADGWKWKPGQAVL
;
A
#
# COMPACT_ATOMS: atom_id res chain seq x y z
N MET A 1 8.82 -7.17 21.96
CA MET A 1 9.25 -6.10 21.02
C MET A 1 8.18 -6.03 19.94
N LYS A 2 7.68 -4.84 19.60
CA LYS A 2 6.65 -4.69 18.54
C LYS A 2 7.32 -4.92 17.17
N PRO A 3 6.67 -5.62 16.22
CA PRO A 3 7.13 -5.67 14.84
C PRO A 3 7.16 -4.27 14.23
N ARG A 4 8.17 -3.97 13.43
CA ARG A 4 8.40 -2.62 12.89
C ARG A 4 8.01 -2.56 11.42
N LEU A 5 7.28 -1.51 11.03
CA LEU A 5 6.79 -1.34 9.66
C LEU A 5 7.79 -0.56 8.84
N ARG A 6 8.32 -1.17 7.78
CA ARG A 6 9.22 -0.52 6.82
C ARG A 6 8.46 -0.24 5.52
N PRO A 7 8.19 1.04 5.17
CA PRO A 7 7.54 1.36 3.91
C PRO A 7 8.50 1.12 2.72
N PRO A 8 8.03 0.58 1.60
CA PRO A 8 8.81 0.49 0.37
C PRO A 8 8.89 1.84 -0.35
N THR A 9 9.90 2.00 -1.21
CA THR A 9 10.03 3.17 -2.08
C THR A 9 9.20 2.98 -3.34
N VAL A 10 7.99 3.55 -3.37
CA VAL A 10 7.04 3.48 -4.51
C VAL A 10 6.40 4.83 -4.78
N PRO A 11 5.96 5.13 -6.02
CA PRO A 11 5.36 6.43 -6.34
C PRO A 11 3.87 6.54 -5.99
N TRP A 12 3.27 5.50 -5.38
CA TRP A 12 1.85 5.38 -5.13
C TRP A 12 1.53 5.16 -3.65
N LYS A 13 0.28 5.42 -3.27
CA LYS A 13 -0.35 5.06 -1.99
C LYS A 13 -1.57 4.18 -2.25
N VAL A 14 -1.79 3.13 -1.48
CA VAL A 14 -3.07 2.39 -1.51
C VAL A 14 -4.19 3.39 -1.18
N SER A 15 -5.17 3.52 -2.08
CA SER A 15 -6.21 4.52 -1.92
C SER A 15 -7.03 4.26 -0.65
N PRO A 16 -7.05 5.20 0.32
CA PRO A 16 -7.82 5.03 1.54
C PRO A 16 -9.32 5.27 1.29
N SER A 17 -9.74 5.62 0.08
CA SER A 17 -11.14 6.00 -0.20
C SER A 17 -11.87 5.01 -1.10
N VAL A 18 -11.20 3.94 -1.54
CA VAL A 18 -11.83 2.94 -2.40
C VAL A 18 -11.54 1.54 -1.89
N PRO A 19 -12.58 0.79 -1.46
CA PRO A 19 -12.42 -0.57 -1.01
C PRO A 19 -12.20 -1.49 -2.22
N HIS A 20 -10.94 -1.65 -2.62
CA HIS A 20 -10.57 -2.60 -3.64
C HIS A 20 -9.18 -3.17 -3.35
N ILE A 21 -9.16 -4.34 -2.71
CA ILE A 21 -8.01 -5.24 -2.68
C ILE A 21 -8.46 -6.59 -3.25
N GLY A 22 -7.99 -6.90 -4.46
CA GLY A 22 -8.18 -8.18 -5.12
C GLY A 22 -6.95 -9.06 -4.96
N VAL A 23 -7.15 -10.35 -4.72
CA VAL A 23 -6.09 -11.36 -4.67
C VAL A 23 -6.36 -12.42 -5.71
N THR A 24 -5.36 -12.73 -6.53
CA THR A 24 -5.42 -13.84 -7.49
C THR A 24 -4.20 -14.74 -7.34
N HIS A 25 -4.43 -16.05 -7.39
CA HIS A 25 -3.40 -17.08 -7.30
C HIS A 25 -3.29 -17.79 -8.66
N PRO A 26 -2.25 -17.54 -9.46
CA PRO A 26 -1.94 -18.40 -10.59
C PRO A 26 -1.63 -19.82 -10.06
N ASP A 27 -2.26 -20.84 -10.62
CA ASP A 27 -2.09 -22.23 -10.18
C ASP A 27 -0.67 -22.80 -10.43
N VAL A 28 0.23 -22.07 -11.10
CA VAL A 28 1.34 -22.68 -11.86
C VAL A 28 2.73 -22.45 -11.25
N ASP A 29 2.99 -21.33 -10.56
CA ASP A 29 4.35 -20.92 -10.19
C ASP A 29 4.51 -20.54 -8.70
N GLY A 30 3.45 -20.64 -7.90
CA GLY A 30 3.47 -20.17 -6.52
C GLY A 30 3.58 -18.65 -6.41
N SER A 31 3.33 -17.90 -7.48
CA SER A 31 3.16 -16.45 -7.39
C SER A 31 1.79 -16.09 -6.81
N ALA A 32 1.66 -14.88 -6.28
CA ALA A 32 0.37 -14.28 -5.98
C ALA A 32 0.32 -12.86 -6.54
N TYR A 33 -0.81 -12.48 -7.12
CA TYR A 33 -1.03 -11.12 -7.58
C TYR A 33 -2.04 -10.41 -6.69
N VAL A 34 -1.71 -9.19 -6.30
CA VAL A 34 -2.59 -8.33 -5.52
C VAL A 34 -2.89 -7.08 -6.32
N THR A 35 -4.17 -6.80 -6.55
CA THR A 35 -4.61 -5.61 -7.29
C THR A 35 -5.32 -4.64 -6.36
N PHE A 36 -4.99 -3.36 -6.44
CA PHE A 36 -5.66 -2.31 -5.67
C PHE A 36 -5.64 -0.98 -6.43
N ILE A 37 -6.44 -0.02 -5.98
CA ILE A 37 -6.39 1.34 -6.55
C ILE A 37 -5.30 2.14 -5.85
N GLY A 38 -4.25 2.50 -6.60
CA GLY A 38 -3.19 3.38 -6.15
C GLY A 38 -3.52 4.85 -6.42
N PHE A 39 -3.26 5.69 -5.43
CA PHE A 39 -3.19 7.14 -5.56
C PHE A 39 -1.76 7.58 -5.89
N PHE A 40 -1.59 8.32 -6.98
CA PHE A 40 -0.33 8.86 -7.47
C PHE A 40 -0.32 10.38 -7.34
N LYS A 41 0.70 10.89 -6.66
CA LYS A 41 0.91 12.34 -6.57
C LYS A 41 1.55 12.85 -7.87
N THR A 42 0.92 13.84 -8.49
CA THR A 42 1.33 14.39 -9.78
C THR A 42 1.43 15.90 -9.70
N ALA A 43 2.59 16.45 -10.07
CA ALA A 43 2.79 17.90 -10.08
C ALA A 43 1.82 18.56 -11.07
N GLY A 44 1.11 19.60 -10.62
CA GLY A 44 0.20 20.39 -11.46
C GLY A 44 -1.25 19.93 -11.52
N LEU A 45 -1.59 18.73 -11.02
CA LEU A 45 -2.99 18.29 -10.88
C LEU A 45 -3.62 18.74 -9.55
N ASP A 46 -2.81 19.11 -8.56
CA ASP A 46 -3.23 19.54 -7.21
C ASP A 46 -4.06 20.81 -7.15
N ALA A 47 -3.96 21.70 -8.13
CA ALA A 47 -4.67 22.97 -8.13
C ALA A 47 -6.12 22.92 -8.69
N ALA A 48 -6.53 21.83 -9.35
CA ALA A 48 -7.76 21.81 -10.16
C ALA A 48 -8.88 20.89 -9.64
N ALA A 49 -8.66 20.16 -8.54
CA ALA A 49 -9.50 19.02 -8.17
C ALA A 49 -10.37 19.23 -6.92
N ASP A 50 -10.78 20.47 -6.65
CA ASP A 50 -11.70 20.75 -5.56
C ASP A 50 -13.16 20.53 -5.99
N SER A 51 -13.83 19.61 -5.28
CA SER A 51 -15.28 19.49 -5.06
C SER A 51 -16.13 18.45 -5.82
N VAL A 52 -15.60 17.65 -6.74
CA VAL A 52 -16.42 16.59 -7.37
C VAL A 52 -16.17 15.25 -6.68
N THR A 53 -17.15 14.78 -5.90
CA THR A 53 -17.23 13.39 -5.46
C THR A 53 -17.33 12.49 -6.68
N ALA A 54 -16.23 11.85 -7.08
CA ALA A 54 -16.23 10.84 -8.12
C ALA A 54 -16.63 9.49 -7.50
N ILE A 55 -17.65 8.84 -8.07
CA ILE A 55 -17.98 7.45 -7.75
C ILE A 55 -17.04 6.59 -8.56
N ILE A 56 -16.08 5.95 -7.90
CA ILE A 56 -15.16 5.02 -8.54
C ILE A 56 -15.88 3.67 -8.69
N PRO A 57 -16.13 3.19 -9.93
CA PRO A 57 -16.77 1.89 -10.13
C PRO A 57 -15.83 0.76 -9.69
N VAL A 58 -16.39 -0.43 -9.47
CA VAL A 58 -15.59 -1.64 -9.28
C VAL A 58 -14.67 -1.81 -10.50
N PRO A 59 -13.34 -1.88 -10.32
CA PRO A 59 -12.42 -1.99 -11.43
C PRO A 59 -12.67 -3.24 -12.26
N GLU A 60 -12.52 -3.11 -13.59
CA GLU A 60 -12.39 -4.25 -14.50
C GLU A 60 -11.08 -5.02 -14.23
N ASP A 61 -10.89 -6.14 -14.92
CA ASP A 61 -9.64 -6.91 -14.88
C ASP A 61 -8.42 -6.02 -15.15
N PHE A 62 -7.28 -6.39 -14.55
CA PHE A 62 -6.05 -5.61 -14.67
C PHE A 62 -5.54 -5.58 -16.11
N VAL A 63 -5.32 -4.37 -16.63
CA VAL A 63 -4.67 -4.10 -17.92
C VAL A 63 -3.44 -3.26 -17.66
N GLU A 64 -2.26 -3.85 -17.89
CA GLU A 64 -0.98 -3.16 -17.72
C GLU A 64 -0.90 -1.92 -18.61
N ALA A 65 -0.51 -0.80 -18.02
CA ALA A 65 -0.31 0.45 -18.75
C ALA A 65 1.18 0.69 -19.04
N SER A 66 1.49 1.17 -20.23
CA SER A 66 2.86 1.47 -20.65
C SER A 66 3.46 2.71 -19.96
N ASP A 67 2.61 3.60 -19.46
CA ASP A 67 2.98 4.81 -18.72
C ASP A 67 2.05 4.96 -17.51
N TRP A 68 2.52 5.61 -16.45
CA TRP A 68 1.76 5.93 -15.24
C TRP A 68 1.59 7.42 -14.94
N HIS A 69 2.17 8.29 -15.76
CA HIS A 69 1.92 9.72 -15.66
C HIS A 69 0.49 10.09 -16.10
N GLY A 70 -0.07 11.16 -15.52
CA GLY A 70 -1.28 11.82 -16.01
C GLY A 70 -2.62 11.40 -15.37
N SER A 71 -2.65 10.42 -14.45
CA SER A 71 -3.83 10.15 -13.61
C SER A 71 -3.44 10.05 -12.15
N ARG A 72 -4.34 10.51 -11.26
CA ARG A 72 -4.20 10.38 -9.81
C ARG A 72 -4.59 9.00 -9.30
N HIS A 73 -5.57 8.36 -9.92
CA HIS A 73 -6.04 7.05 -9.51
C HIS A 73 -5.82 6.05 -10.64
N ARG A 74 -5.15 4.96 -10.31
CA ARG A 74 -4.87 3.87 -11.26
C ARG A 74 -4.96 2.55 -10.54
N LEU A 75 -5.28 1.50 -11.28
CA LEU A 75 -5.10 0.16 -10.76
C LEU A 75 -3.60 -0.12 -10.64
N VAL A 76 -3.18 -0.75 -9.56
CA VAL A 76 -1.81 -1.20 -9.31
C VAL A 76 -1.87 -2.69 -9.08
N GLN A 77 -0.95 -3.43 -9.71
CA GLN A 77 -0.77 -4.86 -9.46
C GLN A 77 0.58 -5.09 -8.81
N LEU A 78 0.59 -5.78 -7.68
CA LEU A 78 1.77 -6.38 -7.07
C LEU A 78 1.87 -7.83 -7.52
N GLU A 79 3.07 -8.27 -7.83
CA GLU A 79 3.40 -9.68 -8.07
C GLU A 79 4.37 -10.12 -6.98
N PHE A 80 3.94 -11.07 -6.13
CA PHE A 80 4.74 -11.67 -5.07
C PHE A 80 5.36 -12.98 -5.55
N SER A 81 6.69 -13.09 -5.49
CA SER A 81 7.44 -14.26 -5.92
C SER A 81 7.53 -15.32 -4.81
N ASN A 82 7.36 -16.60 -5.15
CA ASN A 82 7.38 -17.72 -4.19
C ASN A 82 6.47 -17.45 -2.98
N CYS A 83 5.26 -17.00 -3.27
CA CYS A 83 4.26 -16.72 -2.26
C CYS A 83 3.87 -18.00 -1.51
N LEU A 84 4.22 -18.04 -0.22
CA LEU A 84 3.94 -19.16 0.66
C LEU A 84 2.54 -19.06 1.25
N ARG A 85 2.07 -17.84 1.52
CA ARG A 85 0.77 -17.61 2.15
C ARG A 85 0.26 -16.21 1.90
N VAL A 86 -1.05 -16.13 1.72
CA VAL A 86 -1.81 -14.88 1.72
C VAL A 86 -2.95 -15.01 2.72
N ARG A 87 -3.27 -13.94 3.42
CA ARG A 87 -4.54 -13.81 4.15
C ARG A 87 -5.06 -12.40 4.03
N GLN A 88 -6.37 -12.29 3.88
CA GLN A 88 -7.12 -11.05 3.92
C GLN A 88 -7.92 -11.03 5.22
N THR A 89 -7.84 -9.93 5.94
CA THR A 89 -8.49 -9.75 7.24
C THR A 89 -9.28 -8.46 7.19
N PRO A 90 -10.53 -8.43 7.71
CA PRO A 90 -11.27 -7.19 7.87
C PRO A 90 -10.50 -6.17 8.71
N ALA A 91 -10.82 -4.89 8.54
CA ALA A 91 -10.31 -3.81 9.38
C ALA A 91 -10.51 -4.12 10.87
N PHE A 92 -9.56 -3.68 11.70
CA PHE A 92 -9.61 -3.90 13.14
C PHE A 92 -10.77 -3.14 13.81
N ALA A 93 -11.01 -1.90 13.39
CA ALA A 93 -12.10 -1.05 13.83
C ALA A 93 -12.47 -0.02 12.75
N ASP A 94 -13.58 0.71 12.94
CA ASP A 94 -14.05 1.75 12.00
C ASP A 94 -13.01 2.86 11.76
N THR A 95 -12.12 3.11 12.73
CA THR A 95 -11.07 4.14 12.67
C THR A 95 -9.68 3.57 12.41
N GLU A 96 -9.52 2.25 12.42
CA GLU A 96 -8.21 1.58 12.40
C GLU A 96 -8.26 0.32 11.52
N VAL A 97 -7.48 0.32 10.44
CA VAL A 97 -7.40 -0.84 9.53
C VAL A 97 -6.69 -2.01 10.21
N VAL A 98 -5.63 -1.72 10.98
CA VAL A 98 -4.91 -2.67 11.83
C VAL A 98 -4.85 -2.11 13.24
N GLU A 99 -4.65 -2.97 14.25
CA GLU A 99 -4.36 -2.53 15.61
C GLU A 99 -3.02 -1.76 15.62
N GLU A 100 -3.05 -0.43 15.50
CA GLU A 100 -1.84 0.38 15.27
C GLU A 100 -0.84 0.23 16.42
N GLU A 101 -1.34 0.06 17.65
CA GLU A 101 -0.54 -0.19 18.84
C GLU A 101 0.23 -1.52 18.79
N ALA A 102 -0.16 -2.48 17.94
CA ALA A 102 0.58 -3.73 17.79
C ALA A 102 1.91 -3.54 17.04
N TYR A 103 2.09 -2.42 16.34
CA TYR A 103 3.21 -2.16 15.46
C TYR A 103 4.08 -0.98 15.91
N ASP A 104 5.34 -0.99 15.48
CA ASP A 104 6.26 0.13 15.58
C ASP A 104 6.30 0.89 14.23
N TRP A 105 5.73 2.09 14.23
CA TRP A 105 5.62 2.97 13.08
C TRP A 105 6.82 3.91 12.91
N SER A 106 7.87 3.79 13.73
CA SER A 106 9.00 4.75 13.77
C SER A 106 9.75 4.93 12.45
N LEU A 107 9.64 4.00 11.50
CA LEU A 107 10.23 4.13 10.16
C LEU A 107 9.29 4.72 9.11
N VAL A 108 8.03 5.04 9.44
CA VAL A 108 7.06 5.62 8.52
C VAL A 108 7.17 7.16 8.56
N PRO A 109 7.64 7.79 7.47
CA PRO A 109 7.88 9.25 7.45
C PRO A 109 6.64 10.13 7.63
N SER A 110 5.42 9.59 7.50
CA SER A 110 4.17 10.37 7.67
C SER A 110 3.78 10.63 9.12
N ASN A 111 4.44 10.01 10.10
CA ASN A 111 4.12 10.25 11.50
C ASN A 111 4.28 11.72 11.89
N MET A 112 3.35 12.20 12.71
CA MET A 112 3.42 13.53 13.31
C MET A 112 4.60 13.60 14.29
N ARG A 113 5.38 14.68 14.19
CA ARG A 113 6.52 14.92 15.09
C ARG A 113 6.05 15.60 16.38
N GLU A 114 6.88 15.51 17.42
CA GLU A 114 6.69 16.32 18.63
C GLU A 114 6.63 17.81 18.24
N ASP A 115 5.63 18.52 18.75
CA ASP A 115 5.34 19.94 18.46
C ASP A 115 4.96 20.31 17.01
N GLU A 116 4.70 19.33 16.13
CA GLU A 116 4.25 19.59 14.76
C GLU A 116 2.71 19.70 14.67
N THR A 117 2.19 20.73 13.98
CA THR A 117 0.75 20.85 13.72
C THR A 117 0.32 19.87 12.62
N ALA A 118 -0.98 19.56 12.55
CA ALA A 118 -1.53 18.71 11.49
C ALA A 118 -1.23 19.28 10.09
N GLU A 119 -1.37 20.58 9.89
CA GLU A 119 -1.11 21.26 8.62
C GLU A 119 0.38 21.19 8.24
N ALA A 120 1.27 21.40 9.20
CA ALA A 120 2.71 21.31 8.98
C ALA A 120 3.13 19.87 8.61
N CYS A 121 2.54 18.86 9.26
CA CYS A 121 2.76 17.46 8.91
C CYS A 121 2.28 17.15 7.48
N VAL A 122 1.05 17.55 7.13
CA VAL A 122 0.50 17.37 5.78
C VAL A 122 1.39 18.03 4.72
N GLN A 123 1.82 19.28 4.95
CA GLN A 123 2.69 20.00 4.03
C GLN A 123 4.06 19.32 3.88
N ARG A 124 4.66 18.87 4.99
CA ARG A 124 5.94 18.16 4.97
C ARG A 124 5.85 16.85 4.19
N VAL A 125 4.80 16.05 4.43
CA VAL A 125 4.56 14.79 3.71
C VAL A 125 4.32 15.06 2.22
N HIS A 126 3.55 16.10 1.92
CA HIS A 126 3.32 16.57 0.55
C HIS A 126 4.64 16.88 -0.17
N ASP A 127 5.49 17.70 0.44
CA ASP A 127 6.75 18.15 -0.16
C ASP A 127 7.77 17.01 -0.27
N LEU A 128 7.82 16.12 0.71
CA LEU A 128 8.65 14.92 0.67
C LEU A 128 8.27 14.02 -0.51
N TRP A 129 6.97 13.83 -0.75
CA TRP A 129 6.52 13.02 -1.88
C TRP A 129 6.92 13.66 -3.22
N LEU A 130 6.64 14.95 -3.42
CA LEU A 130 6.96 15.63 -4.67
C LEU A 130 8.46 15.70 -4.95
N SER A 131 9.27 15.93 -3.92
CA SER A 131 10.72 16.07 -4.06
C SER A 131 11.45 14.75 -4.31
N THR A 132 10.96 13.64 -3.76
CA THR A 132 11.60 12.31 -3.91
C THR A 132 10.97 11.46 -5.00
N GLY A 133 9.75 11.78 -5.43
CA GLY A 133 8.93 10.92 -6.29
C GLY A 133 8.42 9.66 -5.59
N ALA A 134 8.68 9.49 -4.29
CA ALA A 134 8.28 8.34 -3.51
C ALA A 134 7.23 8.73 -2.47
N CYS A 135 6.19 7.90 -2.34
CA CYS A 135 5.17 8.04 -1.34
C CYS A 135 5.78 7.84 0.06
N PRO A 136 5.66 8.82 0.97
CA PRO A 136 6.13 8.66 2.34
C PRO A 136 5.36 7.60 3.12
N ASP A 137 4.12 7.31 2.72
CA ASP A 137 3.26 6.38 3.42
C ASP A 137 2.35 5.65 2.44
N PRO A 138 2.87 4.59 1.81
CA PRO A 138 2.21 3.96 0.68
C PRO A 138 1.04 3.05 1.08
N GLY A 139 0.78 2.82 2.38
CA GLY A 139 -0.17 1.81 2.82
C GLY A 139 0.29 0.37 2.51
N MET A 140 1.59 0.17 2.29
CA MET A 140 2.23 -1.13 2.14
C MET A 140 3.51 -1.13 2.99
N TYR A 141 3.81 -2.23 3.68
CA TYR A 141 4.96 -2.32 4.57
C TYR A 141 5.59 -3.72 4.51
N GLU A 142 6.91 -3.79 4.64
CA GLU A 142 7.61 -5.00 5.09
C GLU A 142 7.62 -5.00 6.62
N VAL A 143 7.18 -6.10 7.25
CA VAL A 143 7.05 -6.24 8.70
C VAL A 143 8.30 -6.87 9.30
N GLU A 144 9.18 -6.04 9.84
CA GLU A 144 10.39 -6.49 10.53
C GLU A 144 10.05 -7.09 11.90
N GLY A 145 10.72 -8.19 12.25
CA GLY A 145 10.42 -8.88 13.51
C GLY A 145 9.03 -9.53 13.53
N SER A 146 8.52 -9.92 12.35
CA SER A 146 7.21 -10.57 12.21
C SER A 146 7.09 -11.81 13.10
N LEU A 147 6.13 -11.75 14.05
CA LEU A 147 5.75 -12.88 14.88
C LEU A 147 5.21 -14.04 14.03
N TRP A 148 4.61 -13.72 12.89
CA TRP A 148 4.06 -14.70 11.97
C TRP A 148 5.17 -15.56 11.33
N LEU A 149 6.28 -14.92 10.92
CA LEU A 149 7.46 -15.63 10.42
C LEU A 149 8.11 -16.48 11.53
N ALA A 150 8.25 -15.91 12.73
CA ALA A 150 8.88 -16.59 13.86
C ALA A 150 8.14 -17.86 14.29
N ALA A 151 6.81 -17.86 14.27
CA ALA A 151 6.00 -18.97 14.77
C ALA A 151 6.05 -20.24 13.91
N ARG A 152 6.52 -20.16 12.66
CA ARG A 152 6.27 -21.22 11.66
C ARG A 152 7.51 -21.81 11.01
N GLY A 153 8.71 -21.36 11.39
CA GLY A 153 9.95 -21.88 10.81
C GLY A 153 9.99 -21.73 9.29
N HIS A 154 9.45 -20.63 8.77
CA HIS A 154 9.47 -20.33 7.34
C HIS A 154 10.92 -20.31 6.79
N PRO A 155 11.10 -20.47 5.45
CA PRO A 155 12.41 -20.33 4.82
C PRO A 155 13.10 -19.04 5.27
N ARG A 156 14.45 -19.05 5.37
CA ARG A 156 15.24 -17.91 5.86
C ARG A 156 15.04 -16.63 5.05
N ASP A 157 14.56 -16.78 3.82
CA ASP A 157 14.50 -15.73 2.81
C ASP A 157 13.09 -15.11 2.71
N ALA A 158 12.10 -15.76 3.34
CA ALA A 158 10.72 -15.33 3.33
C ALA A 158 10.54 -14.05 4.15
N ARG A 159 9.76 -13.14 3.61
CA ARG A 159 9.43 -11.85 4.20
C ARG A 159 7.93 -11.75 4.46
N HIS A 160 7.57 -10.86 5.38
CA HIS A 160 6.18 -10.57 5.70
C HIS A 160 5.83 -9.18 5.17
N PHE A 161 4.82 -9.11 4.31
CA PHE A 161 4.29 -7.87 3.77
C PHE A 161 2.88 -7.62 4.30
N LEU A 162 2.58 -6.37 4.59
CA LEU A 162 1.28 -5.88 5.05
C LEU A 162 0.81 -4.81 4.05
N LEU A 163 -0.40 -4.94 3.51
CA LEU A 163 -1.08 -3.94 2.70
C LEU A 163 -2.34 -3.47 3.43
N LEU A 164 -2.48 -2.17 3.63
CA LEU A 164 -3.63 -1.56 4.29
C LEU A 164 -4.60 -1.02 3.25
N GLY A 165 -5.78 -1.64 3.16
CA GLY A 165 -6.91 -1.14 2.39
C GLY A 165 -7.76 -0.16 3.20
N HIS A 166 -9.04 -0.04 2.83
CA HIS A 166 -10.01 0.75 3.58
C HIS A 166 -10.76 -0.13 4.59
N ASP A 167 -11.46 -1.16 4.11
CA ASP A 167 -12.30 -2.05 4.94
C ASP A 167 -11.57 -3.34 5.37
N ASP A 168 -10.37 -3.55 4.86
CA ASP A 168 -9.57 -4.73 5.09
C ASP A 168 -8.07 -4.44 4.95
N TYR A 169 -7.27 -5.42 5.35
CA TYR A 169 -5.86 -5.46 5.06
C TYR A 169 -5.45 -6.86 4.59
N LEU A 170 -4.33 -6.89 3.88
CA LEU A 170 -3.75 -8.10 3.35
C LEU A 170 -2.39 -8.35 3.98
N GLU A 171 -2.15 -9.57 4.41
CA GLU A 171 -0.82 -10.02 4.81
C GLU A 171 -0.33 -11.11 3.87
N VAL A 172 0.93 -10.98 3.42
CA VAL A 172 1.56 -11.86 2.44
C VAL A 172 2.91 -12.35 2.98
N ILE A 173 3.16 -13.65 2.88
CA ILE A 173 4.46 -14.27 3.13
C ILE A 173 5.05 -14.72 1.80
N ALA A 174 6.12 -14.09 1.36
CA ALA A 174 6.75 -14.31 0.05
C ALA A 174 8.24 -13.92 0.09
N ASP A 175 9.02 -14.30 -0.92
CA ASP A 175 10.46 -13.97 -0.98
C ASP A 175 10.70 -12.50 -1.37
N GLY A 176 9.77 -11.93 -2.13
CA GLY A 176 9.88 -10.59 -2.67
C GLY A 176 8.63 -10.20 -3.44
N TRP A 177 8.65 -8.98 -3.98
CA TRP A 177 7.57 -8.47 -4.82
C TRP A 177 8.10 -7.47 -5.84
N LYS A 178 7.31 -7.25 -6.88
CA LYS A 178 7.44 -6.13 -7.83
C LYS A 178 6.04 -5.58 -8.11
N TRP A 179 5.97 -4.39 -8.68
CA TRP A 179 4.69 -3.77 -9.03
C TRP A 179 4.64 -3.33 -10.48
N LYS A 180 3.42 -3.23 -10.99
CA LYS A 180 3.11 -2.73 -12.33
C LYS A 180 1.97 -1.72 -12.26
N PRO A 181 2.06 -0.61 -13.02
CA PRO A 181 0.94 0.28 -13.19
C PRO A 181 -0.10 -0.33 -14.15
N GLY A 182 -1.37 -0.20 -13.79
CA GLY A 182 -2.50 -0.59 -14.64
C GLY A 182 -3.23 0.62 -15.23
N GLN A 183 -4.44 0.38 -15.74
CA GLN A 183 -5.33 1.39 -16.29
C GLN A 183 -5.66 2.52 -15.30
N ALA A 184 -5.93 3.71 -15.83
CA ALA A 184 -6.49 4.81 -15.04
C ALA A 184 -7.91 4.46 -14.58
N VAL A 185 -8.25 4.85 -13.36
CA VAL A 185 -9.60 4.70 -12.81
C VAL A 185 -10.17 6.12 -12.68
N LEU A 186 -11.24 6.40 -13.43
CA LEU A 186 -11.93 7.69 -13.48
C LEU A 186 -13.11 7.71 -12.51
#